data_AF-A0A0R3U726-F1
#
_entry.id   AF-A0A0R3U726-F1
#
_cell.length_a   1.000
_cell.length_b   1.000
_cell.length_c   1.000
_cell.angle_alpha   90.00
_cell.angle_beta   90.00
_cell.angle_gamma   90.00
#
_symmetry.space_group_name_H-M   'P 1'
#
loop_
_entity.id
_entity.type
_entity.pdbx_description
1 polymer ?
#
loop_
_entity_poly.entity_id
_entity_poly.type
_entity_poly.pdbx_seq_one_letter_code
_entity_poly.pdbx_strand_id
1 'polypeptide(L)'
;LGFSAGVMLAASFWSLLQPAIDLAINEGLGSLCYLPAATGFIVGAIFIIIADYFFPQQTAGQTFWCLRYRGRFNHDGSVRPLPRVSSRLWLLLLAITVHNFPEGLAVGVAFGTETTGSSSESFVNLALGMAIQNFPEGLAVSLPLRAAGFSFWRSFWYGQLSGFVEPIAGVLGCLAVQYVHILQPYALGFAAGAMIFVVFDDVIPEANRK
;
A
#
# COMPACT_ATOMS: atom_id res chain seq x y z
N LEU A 1 -10.52 6.18 10.95
CA LEU A 1 -9.40 5.22 10.96
C LEU A 1 -9.88 3.78 11.15
N GLY A 2 -10.74 3.48 12.14
CA GLY A 2 -11.29 2.11 12.32
C GLY A 2 -12.00 1.52 11.09
N PHE A 3 -12.78 2.31 10.35
CA PHE A 3 -13.35 1.88 9.07
C PHE A 3 -12.28 1.49 8.04
N SER A 4 -11.21 2.30 7.91
CA SER A 4 -10.07 2.01 7.03
C SER A 4 -9.37 0.72 7.43
N ALA A 5 -9.14 0.51 8.74
CA ALA A 5 -8.54 -0.72 9.26
C ALA A 5 -9.34 -1.96 8.87
N GLY A 6 -10.67 -1.91 9.01
CA GLY A 6 -11.56 -3.01 8.65
C GLY A 6 -11.50 -3.35 7.15
N VAL A 7 -11.52 -2.34 6.27
CA VAL A 7 -11.42 -2.60 4.83
C VAL A 7 -10.04 -3.13 4.44
N MET A 8 -8.96 -2.59 5.01
CA MET A 8 -7.59 -3.07 4.74
C MET A 8 -7.38 -4.52 5.19
N LEU A 9 -7.92 -4.93 6.34
CA LEU A 9 -7.87 -6.33 6.77
C LEU A 9 -8.65 -7.26 5.83
N ALA A 10 -9.85 -6.83 5.40
CA ALA A 10 -10.64 -7.60 4.46
C ALA A 10 -9.92 -7.74 3.11
N ALA A 11 -9.45 -6.63 2.55
CA ALA A 11 -8.66 -6.59 1.33
C ALA A 11 -7.42 -7.51 1.40
N SER A 12 -6.67 -7.45 2.50
CA SER A 12 -5.51 -8.33 2.72
C SER A 12 -5.85 -9.82 2.62
N PHE A 13 -7.05 -10.22 3.04
CA PHE A 13 -7.49 -11.60 2.94
C PHE A 13 -8.05 -11.94 1.55
N TRP A 14 -9.12 -11.26 1.12
CA TRP A 14 -9.87 -11.60 -0.09
C TRP A 14 -9.18 -11.19 -1.39
N SER A 15 -8.38 -10.12 -1.37
CA SER A 15 -7.72 -9.61 -2.58
C SER A 15 -6.26 -10.04 -2.70
N LEU A 16 -5.61 -10.47 -1.60
CA LEU A 16 -4.19 -10.83 -1.59
C LEU A 16 -3.94 -12.28 -1.18
N LEU A 17 -4.27 -12.67 0.06
CA LEU A 17 -3.97 -14.03 0.56
C LEU A 17 -4.71 -15.13 -0.19
N GLN A 18 -6.02 -14.99 -0.37
CA GLN A 18 -6.81 -16.00 -1.06
C GLN A 18 -6.34 -16.17 -2.52
N PRO A 19 -6.19 -15.09 -3.32
CA PRO A 19 -5.61 -15.20 -4.65
C PRO A 19 -4.19 -15.78 -4.69
N ALA A 20 -3.35 -15.49 -3.70
CA ALA A 20 -2.01 -16.08 -3.61
C ALA A 20 -2.06 -17.61 -3.48
N ILE A 21 -2.98 -18.12 -2.66
CA ILE A 21 -3.18 -19.57 -2.47
C ILE A 21 -3.76 -20.18 -3.74
N ASP A 22 -4.77 -19.55 -4.35
CA ASP A 22 -5.39 -20.03 -5.59
C ASP A 22 -4.38 -20.14 -6.74
N LEU A 23 -3.47 -19.16 -6.87
CA LEU A 23 -2.36 -19.22 -7.83
C LEU A 23 -1.42 -20.39 -7.55
N ALA A 24 -1.04 -20.62 -6.30
CA ALA A 24 -0.17 -21.75 -5.93
C ALA A 24 -0.86 -23.12 -6.14
N ILE A 25 -2.19 -23.20 -6.04
CA ILE A 25 -2.96 -24.40 -6.42
C ILE A 25 -2.81 -24.65 -7.92
N ASN A 26 -2.93 -23.61 -8.75
CA ASN A 26 -2.85 -23.70 -10.21
C ASN A 26 -1.43 -24.09 -10.70
N GLU A 27 -0.39 -23.72 -9.96
CA GLU A 27 1.00 -24.14 -10.19
C GLU A 27 1.27 -25.63 -9.82
N GLY A 28 0.27 -26.34 -9.30
CA GLY A 28 0.38 -27.78 -9.02
C GLY A 28 1.07 -28.12 -7.69
N LEU A 29 1.20 -27.18 -6.75
CA LEU A 29 1.81 -27.44 -5.44
C LEU A 29 0.98 -28.36 -4.52
N GLY A 30 -0.25 -28.74 -4.93
CA GLY A 30 -1.09 -29.69 -4.20
C GLY A 30 -1.35 -29.23 -2.76
N SER A 31 -1.06 -30.10 -1.78
CA SER A 31 -1.25 -29.79 -0.35
C SER A 31 -0.34 -28.70 0.20
N LEU A 32 0.69 -28.27 -0.55
CA LEU A 32 1.66 -27.26 -0.15
C LEU A 32 1.36 -25.87 -0.74
N CYS A 33 0.19 -25.67 -1.34
CA CYS A 33 -0.20 -24.40 -1.97
C CYS A 33 -0.20 -23.19 -1.03
N TYR A 34 -0.32 -23.39 0.28
CA TYR A 34 -0.26 -22.29 1.25
C TYR A 34 1.18 -21.81 1.54
N LEU A 35 2.21 -22.59 1.21
CA LEU A 35 3.60 -22.25 1.56
C LEU A 35 4.08 -20.95 0.89
N PRO A 36 3.87 -20.72 -0.41
CA PRO A 36 4.27 -19.45 -1.03
C PRO A 36 3.59 -18.23 -0.40
N ALA A 37 2.27 -18.30 -0.18
CA ALA A 37 1.53 -17.23 0.47
C ALA A 37 1.99 -17.00 1.91
N ALA A 38 2.18 -18.06 2.71
CA ALA A 38 2.62 -17.96 4.09
C ALA A 38 4.06 -17.44 4.22
N THR A 39 4.98 -17.88 3.35
CA THR A 39 6.36 -17.39 3.33
C THR A 39 6.40 -15.91 2.94
N GLY A 40 5.68 -15.53 1.88
CA GLY A 40 5.47 -14.13 1.53
C GLY A 40 4.96 -13.32 2.71
N PHE A 41 3.87 -13.76 3.33
CA PHE A 41 3.23 -13.10 4.47
C PHE A 41 4.19 -12.82 5.62
N ILE A 42 4.95 -13.83 6.05
CA ILE A 42 5.93 -13.67 7.13
C ILE A 42 7.04 -12.69 6.73
N VAL A 43 7.56 -12.82 5.51
CA VAL A 43 8.62 -11.92 5.00
C VAL A 43 8.13 -10.48 4.89
N GLY A 44 6.88 -10.27 4.47
CA GLY A 44 6.24 -8.95 4.40
C GLY A 44 6.11 -8.28 5.77
N ALA A 45 5.62 -9.03 6.77
CA ALA A 45 5.54 -8.51 8.13
C ALA A 45 6.93 -8.18 8.70
N ILE A 46 7.92 -9.07 8.51
CA ILE A 46 9.31 -8.84 8.93
C ILE A 46 9.91 -7.63 8.21
N PHE A 47 9.62 -7.44 6.93
CA PHE A 47 10.10 -6.30 6.16
C PHE A 47 9.64 -4.98 6.79
N ILE A 48 8.37 -4.87 7.19
CA ILE A 48 7.88 -3.67 7.88
C ILE A 48 8.55 -3.51 9.24
N ILE A 49 8.68 -4.57 10.04
CA ILE A 49 9.39 -4.52 11.33
C ILE A 49 10.83 -4.00 11.17
N ILE A 50 11.54 -4.48 10.14
CA ILE A 50 12.89 -4.04 9.84
C ILE A 50 12.89 -2.58 9.36
N ALA A 51 11.95 -2.21 8.50
CA ALA A 51 11.81 -0.83 8.04
C ALA A 51 11.58 0.12 9.22
N ASP A 52 10.70 -0.24 10.16
CA ASP A 52 10.44 0.54 11.37
C ASP A 52 11.66 0.62 12.28
N TYR A 53 12.47 -0.45 12.35
CA TYR A 53 13.74 -0.43 13.07
C TYR A 53 14.76 0.54 12.46
N PHE A 54 14.86 0.61 11.13
CA PHE A 54 15.76 1.55 10.44
C PHE A 54 15.24 2.98 10.42
N PHE A 55 13.92 3.16 10.47
CA PHE A 55 13.25 4.46 10.47
C PHE A 55 12.44 4.68 11.76
N PRO A 56 13.09 4.63 12.96
CA PRO A 56 12.37 4.68 14.22
C PRO A 56 11.61 6.00 14.35
N GLN A 57 10.30 5.87 14.52
CA GLN A 57 9.31 6.96 14.52
C GLN A 57 9.53 8.04 15.61
N GLN A 58 10.51 7.85 16.50
CA GLN A 58 10.85 8.73 17.62
C GLN A 58 11.99 9.73 17.31
N THR A 59 12.91 9.41 16.40
CA THR A 59 14.15 10.22 16.18
C THR A 59 14.03 11.21 15.01
N ALA A 60 13.03 11.05 14.14
CA ALA A 60 12.80 11.93 13.01
C ALA A 60 12.08 13.25 13.39
N GLY A 61 11.97 13.58 14.67
CA GLY A 61 11.25 14.77 15.14
C GLY A 61 11.97 16.10 14.97
N GLN A 62 13.29 16.14 14.76
CA GLN A 62 14.04 17.41 14.92
C GLN A 62 15.08 17.76 13.84
N THR A 63 15.67 16.79 13.11
CA THR A 63 16.91 17.11 12.37
C THR A 63 16.73 17.49 10.89
N PHE A 64 15.69 17.01 10.20
CA PHE A 64 15.66 17.11 8.72
C PHE A 64 14.97 18.38 8.15
N TRP A 65 14.19 19.11 8.94
CA TRP A 65 13.21 20.09 8.40
C TRP A 65 13.53 21.57 8.63
N CYS A 66 14.72 21.91 9.17
CA CYS A 66 15.17 23.31 9.22
C CYS A 66 15.68 23.83 7.86
N LEU A 67 15.92 22.97 6.86
CA LEU A 67 16.73 23.36 5.69
C LEU A 67 15.99 23.84 4.44
N ARG A 68 14.65 23.86 4.41
CA ARG A 68 13.96 24.47 3.26
C ARG A 68 12.56 24.88 3.65
N TYR A 69 12.29 26.18 3.72
CA TYR A 69 11.20 26.84 2.97
C TYR A 69 11.03 28.30 3.46
N ARG A 70 11.20 29.20 2.50
CA ARG A 70 10.99 30.65 2.59
C ARG A 70 9.49 30.92 2.82
N GLY A 71 9.15 31.52 3.97
CA GLY A 71 7.77 31.77 4.39
C GLY A 71 6.98 32.65 3.43
N ARG A 72 5.67 32.37 3.27
CA ARG A 72 4.72 33.26 2.59
C ARG A 72 4.02 34.13 3.63
N PHE A 73 4.03 35.45 3.41
CA PHE A 73 3.38 36.46 4.25
C PHE A 73 1.91 36.64 3.85
N ASN A 74 1.06 36.95 4.82
CA ASN A 74 -0.28 37.50 4.61
C ASN A 74 -0.21 38.97 4.16
N HIS A 75 -1.33 39.49 3.67
CA HIS A 75 -1.47 40.90 3.27
C HIS A 75 -1.30 41.88 4.44
N ASP A 76 -1.45 41.39 5.69
CA ASP A 76 -1.23 42.11 6.95
C ASP A 76 0.20 41.93 7.52
N GLY A 77 1.09 41.26 6.78
CA GLY A 77 2.46 40.97 7.22
C GLY A 77 2.61 39.78 8.17
N SER A 78 1.53 39.12 8.61
CA SER A 78 1.61 37.94 9.46
C SER A 78 2.09 36.71 8.68
N VAL A 79 2.86 35.82 9.34
CA VAL A 79 3.34 34.59 8.72
C VAL A 79 2.20 33.57 8.69
N ARG A 80 1.84 33.06 7.52
CA ARG A 80 0.91 31.91 7.45
C ARG A 80 1.61 30.69 8.05
N PRO A 81 1.03 29.99 9.04
CA PRO A 81 1.57 28.69 9.44
C PRO A 81 1.51 27.76 8.23
N LEU A 82 2.68 27.29 7.79
CA LEU A 82 2.78 26.35 6.68
C LEU A 82 2.24 24.99 7.12
N PRO A 83 1.54 24.25 6.24
CA PRO A 83 1.23 22.85 6.48
C PRO A 83 2.54 22.10 6.77
N ARG A 84 2.61 21.39 7.90
CA ARG A 84 3.79 20.63 8.29
C ARG A 84 3.49 19.15 8.09
N VAL A 85 4.20 18.52 7.17
CA VAL A 85 4.22 17.07 7.05
C VAL A 85 5.17 16.55 8.12
N SER A 86 4.64 15.84 9.11
CA SER A 86 5.49 15.19 10.12
C SER A 86 6.30 14.07 9.47
N SER A 87 7.43 13.70 10.07
CA SER A 87 8.20 12.56 9.59
C SER A 87 7.40 11.26 9.59
N ARG A 88 6.45 11.13 10.53
CA ARG A 88 5.47 10.03 10.55
C ARG A 88 4.58 10.02 9.32
N LEU A 89 4.07 11.19 8.92
CA LEU A 89 3.25 11.30 7.71
C LEU A 89 4.06 11.01 6.45
N TRP A 90 5.33 11.42 6.38
CA TRP A 90 6.21 11.06 5.26
C TRP A 90 6.51 9.56 5.19
N LEU A 91 6.77 8.91 6.32
CA LEU A 91 7.01 7.47 6.37
C LEU A 91 5.75 6.68 6.01
N LEU A 92 4.57 7.12 6.47
CA LEU A 92 3.29 6.53 6.08
C LEU A 92 3.06 6.65 4.56
N LEU A 93 3.29 7.83 3.98
CA LEU A 93 3.20 8.05 2.53
C LEU A 93 4.15 7.12 1.76
N LEU A 94 5.39 7.00 2.22
CA LEU A 94 6.40 6.14 1.60
C LEU A 94 6.03 4.66 1.73
N ALA A 95 5.60 4.23 2.92
CA ALA A 95 5.22 2.84 3.19
C ALA A 95 4.07 2.40 2.28
N ILE A 96 3.01 3.20 2.20
CA ILE A 96 1.88 2.95 1.30
C ILE A 96 2.37 2.93 -0.16
N THR A 97 3.16 3.92 -0.59
CA THR A 97 3.65 3.94 -1.98
C THR A 97 4.51 2.71 -2.33
N VAL A 98 5.36 2.25 -1.42
CA VAL A 98 6.19 1.04 -1.66
C VAL A 98 5.32 -0.21 -1.67
N HIS A 99 4.25 -0.24 -0.90
CA HIS A 99 3.30 -1.34 -0.83
C HIS A 99 2.50 -1.55 -2.12
N ASN A 100 2.10 -0.46 -2.76
CA ASN A 100 1.29 -0.48 -3.97
C ASN A 100 2.08 -1.00 -5.19
N PHE A 101 3.41 -1.10 -5.10
CA PHE A 101 4.25 -1.65 -6.18
C PHE A 101 4.06 -3.17 -6.38
N PRO A 102 4.20 -4.03 -5.33
CA PRO A 102 3.82 -5.45 -5.41
C PRO A 102 2.40 -5.70 -5.93
N GLU A 103 1.43 -4.89 -5.51
CA GLU A 103 0.03 -5.03 -5.94
C GLU A 103 -0.12 -4.78 -7.44
N GLY A 104 0.45 -3.67 -7.93
CA GLY A 104 0.46 -3.37 -9.36
C GLY A 104 1.13 -4.48 -10.17
N LEU A 105 2.29 -5.00 -9.73
CA LEU A 105 2.95 -6.13 -10.38
C LEU A 105 2.02 -7.36 -10.47
N ALA A 106 1.31 -7.68 -9.39
CA ALA A 106 0.41 -8.84 -9.36
C ALA A 106 -0.77 -8.69 -10.34
N VAL A 107 -1.35 -7.48 -10.47
CA VAL A 107 -2.34 -7.19 -11.53
C VAL A 107 -1.73 -7.42 -12.90
N GLY A 108 -0.56 -6.84 -13.13
CA GLY A 108 0.14 -6.94 -14.40
C GLY A 108 0.34 -8.37 -14.86
N VAL A 109 0.83 -9.22 -13.96
CA VAL A 109 1.04 -10.63 -14.25
C VAL A 109 -0.27 -11.34 -14.49
N ALA A 110 -1.30 -11.11 -13.66
CA ALA A 110 -2.60 -11.74 -13.86
C ALA A 110 -3.14 -11.48 -15.28
N PHE A 111 -3.11 -10.22 -15.73
CA PHE A 111 -3.50 -9.85 -17.10
C PHE A 111 -2.55 -10.42 -18.17
N GLY A 112 -1.25 -10.47 -17.92
CA GLY A 112 -0.28 -10.96 -18.91
C GLY A 112 -0.19 -12.49 -19.03
N THR A 113 -0.66 -13.24 -18.02
CA THR A 113 -0.79 -14.71 -18.07
C THR A 113 -2.02 -15.21 -18.83
N GLU A 114 -2.86 -14.30 -19.33
CA GLU A 114 -4.09 -14.66 -20.02
C GLU A 114 -3.80 -15.40 -21.34
N THR A 115 -3.87 -16.73 -21.28
CA THR A 115 -4.03 -17.57 -22.46
C THR A 115 -5.49 -17.50 -22.88
N THR A 116 -5.76 -17.17 -24.15
CA THR A 116 -7.09 -17.17 -24.82
C THR A 116 -8.06 -18.21 -24.22
N GLY A 117 -8.87 -17.82 -23.23
CA GLY A 117 -9.76 -18.75 -22.52
C GLY A 117 -10.11 -18.42 -21.06
N SER A 118 -9.38 -17.52 -20.40
CA SER A 118 -9.78 -16.98 -19.08
C SER A 118 -11.08 -16.20 -19.20
N SER A 119 -12.06 -16.44 -18.31
CA SER A 119 -13.31 -15.68 -18.33
C SER A 119 -13.04 -14.24 -17.91
N SER A 120 -13.56 -13.27 -18.67
CA SER A 120 -13.47 -11.84 -18.38
C SER A 120 -13.94 -11.49 -16.94
N GLU A 121 -14.76 -12.35 -16.34
CA GLU A 121 -15.25 -12.24 -14.96
C GLU A 121 -14.13 -12.30 -13.90
N SER A 122 -13.09 -13.12 -14.10
CA SER A 122 -12.00 -13.25 -13.12
C SER A 122 -11.19 -11.95 -13.00
N PHE A 123 -10.93 -11.29 -14.13
CA PHE A 123 -10.24 -9.99 -14.17
C PHE A 123 -11.08 -8.85 -13.64
N VAL A 124 -12.39 -8.85 -13.94
CA VAL A 124 -13.32 -7.88 -13.38
C VAL A 124 -13.35 -7.98 -11.86
N ASN A 125 -13.38 -9.20 -11.30
CA ASN A 125 -13.36 -9.41 -9.86
C ASN A 125 -12.04 -8.96 -9.22
N LEU A 126 -10.89 -9.27 -9.84
CA LEU A 126 -9.58 -8.80 -9.36
C LEU A 126 -9.48 -7.27 -9.38
N ALA A 127 -9.83 -6.65 -10.51
CA ALA A 127 -9.79 -5.21 -10.68
C ALA A 127 -10.77 -4.51 -9.72
N LEU A 128 -11.96 -5.08 -9.49
CA LEU A 128 -12.93 -4.54 -8.54
C LEU A 128 -12.42 -4.66 -7.10
N GLY A 129 -11.82 -5.80 -6.73
CA GLY A 129 -11.23 -6.01 -5.40
C GLY A 129 -10.13 -5.00 -5.11
N MET A 130 -9.27 -4.73 -6.09
CA MET A 130 -8.21 -3.72 -5.97
C MET A 130 -8.76 -2.29 -5.95
N ALA A 131 -9.74 -1.98 -6.80
CA ALA A 131 -10.38 -0.67 -6.76
C ALA A 131 -11.02 -0.37 -5.39
N ILE A 132 -11.59 -1.40 -4.73
CA ILE A 132 -12.21 -1.27 -3.42
C ILE A 132 -11.17 -1.03 -2.31
N GLN A 133 -10.00 -1.66 -2.36
CA GLN A 133 -8.97 -1.49 -1.32
C GLN A 133 -8.14 -0.20 -1.48
N ASN A 134 -7.93 0.23 -2.73
CA ASN A 134 -7.18 1.46 -3.02
C ASN A 134 -7.91 2.71 -2.51
N PHE A 135 -9.24 2.65 -2.38
CA PHE A 135 -10.02 3.76 -1.84
C PHE A 135 -9.69 4.04 -0.36
N PRO A 136 -9.76 3.07 0.58
CA PRO A 136 -9.24 3.19 1.94
C PRO A 136 -7.78 3.65 2.01
N GLU A 137 -6.88 3.13 1.16
CA GLU A 137 -5.47 3.52 1.15
C GLU A 137 -5.28 4.98 0.74
N GLY A 138 -5.94 5.40 -0.33
CA GLY A 138 -5.96 6.79 -0.76
C GLY A 138 -6.53 7.72 0.33
N LEU A 139 -7.51 7.26 1.11
CA LEU A 139 -8.01 7.98 2.28
C LEU A 139 -7.03 7.98 3.46
N ALA A 140 -6.31 6.89 3.69
CA ALA A 140 -5.26 6.78 4.71
C ALA A 140 -4.12 7.77 4.47
N VAL A 141 -3.88 8.15 3.21
CA VAL A 141 -2.98 9.24 2.83
C VAL A 141 -3.67 10.62 2.91
N SER A 142 -4.86 10.74 2.34
CA SER A 142 -5.55 12.02 2.16
C SER A 142 -5.98 12.65 3.48
N LEU A 143 -6.50 11.86 4.42
CA LEU A 143 -7.06 12.37 5.68
C LEU A 143 -5.99 12.96 6.61
N PRO A 144 -4.83 12.30 6.85
CA PRO A 144 -3.75 12.90 7.63
C PRO A 144 -3.16 14.15 6.99
N LEU A 145 -3.02 14.20 5.65
CA LEU A 145 -2.58 15.42 4.95
C LEU A 145 -3.58 16.56 5.14
N ARG A 146 -4.88 16.26 5.11
CA ARG A 146 -5.93 17.25 5.37
C ARG A 146 -5.84 17.76 6.82
N ALA A 147 -5.62 16.88 7.79
CA ALA A 147 -5.42 17.23 9.19
C ALA A 147 -4.13 18.06 9.41
N ALA A 148 -3.09 17.82 8.61
CA ALA A 148 -1.84 18.58 8.62
C ALA A 148 -1.95 20.00 8.00
N GLY A 149 -3.14 20.39 7.54
CA GLY A 149 -3.42 21.74 7.04
C GLY A 149 -3.36 21.89 5.51
N PHE A 150 -3.24 20.80 4.75
CA PHE A 150 -3.34 20.86 3.28
C PHE A 150 -4.77 21.16 2.83
N SER A 151 -4.93 21.78 1.65
CA SER A 151 -6.25 21.99 1.05
C SER A 151 -6.86 20.67 0.61
N PHE A 152 -8.19 20.58 0.59
CA PHE A 152 -8.94 19.38 0.18
C PHE A 152 -8.39 18.75 -1.10
N TRP A 153 -8.27 19.55 -2.17
CA TRP A 153 -7.78 19.07 -3.46
C TRP A 153 -6.33 18.59 -3.42
N ARG A 154 -5.45 19.22 -2.63
CA ARG A 154 -4.06 18.76 -2.50
C ARG A 154 -3.98 17.44 -1.76
N SER A 155 -4.72 17.31 -0.66
CA SER A 155 -4.80 16.07 0.10
C SER A 155 -5.32 14.92 -0.75
N PHE A 156 -6.44 15.16 -1.46
CA PHE A 156 -7.04 14.19 -2.38
C PHE A 156 -6.04 13.74 -3.46
N TRP A 157 -5.41 14.70 -4.17
CA TRP A 157 -4.46 14.35 -5.23
C TRP A 157 -3.24 13.59 -4.70
N TYR A 158 -2.73 13.91 -3.52
CA TYR A 158 -1.64 13.13 -2.93
C TYR A 158 -2.06 11.70 -2.58
N GLY A 159 -3.31 11.46 -2.17
CA GLY A 159 -3.84 10.10 -2.00
C GLY A 159 -3.96 9.33 -3.31
N GLN A 160 -4.33 10.00 -4.41
CA GLN A 160 -4.34 9.34 -5.72
C GLN A 160 -2.92 9.07 -6.23
N LEU A 161 -1.99 9.99 -5.98
CA LEU A 161 -0.60 9.89 -6.44
C LEU A 161 0.19 8.80 -5.71
N SER A 162 -0.15 8.45 -4.47
CA SER A 162 0.49 7.32 -3.78
C SER A 162 0.21 5.99 -4.46
N GLY A 163 -0.98 5.81 -5.04
CA GLY A 163 -1.34 4.61 -5.82
C GLY A 163 -0.89 4.66 -7.29
N PHE A 164 -0.33 5.77 -7.77
CA PHE A 164 0.07 5.90 -9.18
C PHE A 164 1.22 4.95 -9.58
N VAL A 165 1.89 4.36 -8.59
CA VAL A 165 2.89 3.32 -8.81
C VAL A 165 2.26 2.02 -9.35
N GLU A 166 0.99 1.74 -9.06
CA GLU A 166 0.32 0.49 -9.47
C GLU A 166 0.21 0.34 -11.00
N PRO A 167 -0.29 1.32 -11.78
CA PRO A 167 -0.32 1.18 -13.24
C PRO A 167 1.06 0.93 -13.85
N ILE A 168 2.09 1.59 -13.31
CA ILE A 168 3.48 1.43 -13.78
C ILE A 168 3.95 0.00 -13.49
N ALA A 169 3.79 -0.44 -12.25
CA ALA A 169 4.11 -1.79 -11.83
C ALA A 169 3.29 -2.85 -12.60
N GLY A 170 2.02 -2.58 -12.92
CA GLY A 170 1.18 -3.46 -13.72
C GLY A 170 1.65 -3.62 -15.15
N VAL A 171 2.06 -2.55 -15.82
CA VAL A 171 2.68 -2.68 -17.15
C VAL A 171 3.97 -3.51 -17.07
N LEU A 172 4.81 -3.27 -16.06
CA LEU A 172 6.04 -4.04 -15.86
C LEU A 172 5.75 -5.52 -15.57
N GLY A 173 4.74 -5.81 -14.74
CA GLY A 173 4.31 -7.16 -14.40
C GLY A 173 3.81 -7.91 -15.63
N CYS A 174 3.02 -7.25 -16.47
CA CYS A 174 2.53 -7.81 -17.74
C CYS A 174 3.67 -8.13 -18.72
N LEU A 175 4.68 -7.25 -18.83
CA LEU A 175 5.84 -7.48 -19.70
C LEU A 175 6.78 -8.57 -19.17
N ALA A 176 6.85 -8.76 -17.85
CA ALA A 176 7.76 -9.67 -17.18
C ALA A 176 7.09 -10.96 -16.67
N VAL A 177 5.88 -11.29 -17.15
CA VAL A 177 5.06 -12.44 -16.71
C VAL A 177 5.87 -13.72 -16.50
N GLN A 178 6.73 -14.08 -17.47
CA GLN A 178 7.50 -15.33 -17.42
C GLN A 178 8.47 -15.41 -16.22
N TYR A 179 8.83 -14.28 -15.63
CA TYR A 179 9.67 -14.23 -14.43
C TYR A 179 8.85 -13.99 -13.17
N VAL A 180 7.77 -13.20 -13.27
CA VAL A 180 7.01 -12.76 -12.10
C VAL A 180 5.91 -13.75 -11.70
N HIS A 181 5.38 -14.59 -12.61
CA HIS A 181 4.32 -15.57 -12.27
C HIS A 181 4.74 -16.55 -11.14
N ILE A 182 5.96 -17.06 -11.18
CA ILE A 182 6.53 -17.92 -10.12
C ILE A 182 6.61 -17.18 -8.78
N LEU A 183 6.88 -15.88 -8.83
CA LEU A 183 7.02 -15.02 -7.65
C LEU A 183 5.68 -14.47 -7.15
N GLN A 184 4.61 -14.57 -7.93
CA GLN A 184 3.35 -13.89 -7.67
C GLN A 184 2.66 -14.36 -6.37
N PRO A 185 2.57 -15.66 -6.05
CA PRO A 185 2.04 -16.10 -4.76
C PRO A 185 2.84 -15.56 -3.56
N TYR A 186 4.16 -15.45 -3.72
CA TYR A 186 5.04 -14.89 -2.70
C TYR A 186 4.85 -13.37 -2.56
N ALA A 187 4.73 -12.66 -3.68
CA ALA A 187 4.53 -11.21 -3.70
C ALA A 187 3.18 -10.79 -3.13
N LEU A 188 2.10 -11.52 -3.46
CA LEU A 188 0.77 -11.29 -2.89
C LEU A 188 0.72 -11.63 -1.40
N GLY A 189 1.35 -12.75 -1.01
CA GLY A 189 1.54 -13.07 0.41
C GLY A 189 2.30 -11.97 1.15
N PHE A 190 3.39 -11.47 0.55
CA PHE A 190 4.20 -10.37 1.09
C PHE A 190 3.41 -9.09 1.29
N ALA A 191 2.62 -8.68 0.28
CA ALA A 191 1.72 -7.55 0.40
C ALA A 191 0.72 -7.77 1.54
N ALA A 192 0.02 -8.91 1.59
CA ALA A 192 -0.91 -9.17 2.69
C ALA A 192 -0.25 -9.11 4.08
N GLY A 193 0.95 -9.67 4.22
CA GLY A 193 1.72 -9.64 5.46
C GLY A 193 2.10 -8.24 5.92
N ALA A 194 2.62 -7.44 4.99
CA ALA A 194 2.98 -6.06 5.24
C ALA A 194 1.74 -5.21 5.60
N MET A 195 0.63 -5.37 4.88
CA MET A 195 -0.60 -4.59 5.10
C MET A 195 -1.24 -4.92 6.44
N ILE A 196 -1.38 -6.21 6.77
CA ILE A 196 -1.91 -6.64 8.07
C ILE A 196 -1.03 -6.12 9.21
N PHE A 197 0.30 -6.20 9.09
CA PHE A 197 1.20 -5.67 10.11
C PHE A 197 0.96 -4.17 10.35
N VAL A 198 0.95 -3.35 9.29
CA VAL A 198 0.68 -1.90 9.38
C VAL A 198 -0.68 -1.60 10.02
N VAL A 199 -1.72 -2.38 9.68
CA VAL A 199 -3.04 -2.18 10.28
C VAL A 199 -3.02 -2.41 11.80
N PHE A 200 -2.32 -3.45 12.25
CA PHE A 200 -2.21 -3.76 13.68
C PHE A 200 -1.28 -2.81 14.44
N ASP A 201 -0.15 -2.41 13.85
CA ASP A 201 0.86 -1.59 14.52
C ASP A 201 0.50 -0.10 14.53
N ASP A 202 -0.07 0.40 13.43
CA ASP A 202 -0.36 1.84 13.28
C ASP A 202 -1.86 2.15 13.26
N VAL A 203 -2.63 1.52 12.35
CA VAL A 203 -3.99 2.01 12.03
C VAL A 203 -4.99 1.77 13.16
N ILE A 204 -4.97 0.58 13.77
CA ILE A 204 -5.88 0.23 14.89
C ILE A 204 -5.51 1.03 16.16
N PRO A 205 -4.24 1.10 16.60
CA PRO A 205 -3.87 1.90 17.76
C PRO A 205 -4.21 3.38 17.60
N GLU A 206 -3.96 3.97 16.43
CA GLU A 206 -4.29 5.37 16.16
C GLU A 206 -5.81 5.61 16.10
N ALA A 207 -6.59 4.65 15.59
CA ALA A 207 -8.05 4.73 15.63
C ALA A 207 -8.62 4.75 17.05
N ASN A 208 -7.90 4.18 18.02
CA ASN A 208 -8.30 4.07 19.42
C ASN A 208 -7.68 5.16 20.31
N ARG A 209 -6.79 6.00 19.78
CA ARG A 209 -6.31 7.20 20.47
C ARG A 209 -7.36 8.30 20.35
N LYS A 210 -7.89 8.72 21.50
CA LYS A 210 -8.90 9.78 21.63
C LYS A 210 -8.30 11.16 21.39
#